data_AF-A0A7S0CDG5-F1
#
_entry.id   AF-A0A7S0CDG5-F1
#
_cell.length_a   1.000
_cell.length_b   1.000
_cell.length_c   1.000
_cell.angle_alpha   90.00
_cell.angle_beta   90.00
_cell.angle_gamma   90.00
#
_symmetry.space_group_name_H-M   'P 1'
#
loop_
_entity.id
_entity.type
_entity.pdbx_description
1 polymer ?
#
loop_
_entity_poly.entity_id
_entity_poly.type
_entity_poly.pdbx_seq_one_letter_code
_entity_poly.pdbx_strand_id
1 'polypeptide(L)'
;FLYIDHEDEAVRGMLVLENGNMMYPPPKPPPPVKKEVKEVVVIPVDHKAPYVSGAKNASLLAATILGFGALAPNPAFSGMFTTFALSNIIGVQVVLGVSHALHSPLMAVTNAISGTTALGGMHLLANSTSIPATALGATATALSTVNIVGGFIVTTKMLDMFKRPDDPPEYYHYYGIPAAGTLAGYAALSSSGAYPEIDTAAGTMAGILCIGGIGGLSSQTTARLGAASGQAGVGLALASTFGGLSPSMGSTM
;
A
#
# COMPACT_ATOMS: atom_id res chain seq x y z
N PHE A 1 2.02 -3.09 -40.53
CA PHE A 1 3.47 -3.18 -40.81
C PHE A 1 4.20 -2.82 -39.52
N LEU A 2 5.10 -3.68 -39.02
CA LEU A 2 5.97 -3.30 -37.90
C LEU A 2 6.85 -2.13 -38.38
N TYR A 3 6.86 -1.03 -37.64
CA TYR A 3 7.82 0.05 -37.84
C TYR A 3 9.10 -0.32 -37.10
N ILE A 4 10.17 -0.58 -37.85
CA ILE A 4 11.49 -0.85 -37.29
C ILE A 4 12.23 0.48 -37.31
N ASP A 5 12.51 1.02 -36.13
CA ASP A 5 13.32 2.23 -36.01
C ASP A 5 14.81 1.85 -36.05
N HIS A 6 15.47 2.19 -37.16
CA HIS A 6 16.89 1.90 -37.35
C HIS A 6 17.81 2.88 -36.62
N GLU A 7 17.27 3.99 -36.10
CA GLU A 7 18.01 4.99 -35.33
C GLU A 7 18.04 4.65 -33.82
N ASP A 8 17.15 3.77 -33.36
CA ASP A 8 17.16 3.26 -31.99
C ASP A 8 18.31 2.23 -31.82
N GLU A 9 19.27 2.57 -30.97
CA GLU A 9 20.45 1.76 -30.68
C GLU A 9 20.09 0.35 -30.15
N ALA A 10 19.03 0.23 -29.36
CA ALA A 10 18.57 -1.05 -28.84
C ALA A 10 17.95 -1.89 -29.96
N VAL A 11 17.10 -1.30 -30.79
CA VAL A 11 16.46 -1.98 -31.92
C VAL A 11 17.52 -2.44 -32.92
N ARG A 12 18.46 -1.57 -33.29
CA ARG A 12 19.54 -1.90 -34.23
C ARG A 12 20.51 -2.94 -33.68
N GLY A 13 20.77 -2.93 -32.36
CA GLY A 13 21.62 -3.90 -31.69
C GLY A 13 21.05 -5.32 -31.64
N MET A 14 19.72 -5.46 -31.61
CA MET A 14 19.02 -6.75 -31.61
C MET A 14 18.75 -7.31 -33.02
N LEU A 15 18.92 -6.49 -34.07
CA LEU A 15 18.52 -6.82 -35.44
C LEU A 15 19.62 -7.62 -36.18
N VAL A 16 19.37 -8.92 -36.39
CA VAL A 16 20.33 -9.85 -37.02
C VAL A 16 20.10 -10.01 -38.53
N LEU A 17 18.83 -10.02 -38.96
CA LEU A 17 18.42 -10.20 -40.36
C LEU A 17 17.18 -9.36 -40.65
N GLU A 18 17.18 -8.64 -41.77
CA GLU A 18 16.01 -7.91 -42.26
C GLU A 18 15.89 -8.06 -43.78
N ASN A 19 14.70 -8.44 -44.24
CA ASN A 19 14.38 -8.63 -45.67
C ASN A 19 15.41 -9.51 -46.43
N GLY A 20 15.98 -10.51 -45.74
CA GLY A 20 16.98 -11.43 -46.31
C GLY A 20 18.43 -10.90 -46.29
N ASN A 21 18.66 -9.65 -45.86
CA ASN A 21 19.99 -9.10 -45.69
C ASN A 21 20.51 -9.31 -44.26
N MET A 22 21.73 -9.81 -44.13
CA MET A 22 22.41 -9.93 -42.84
C MET A 22 22.82 -8.55 -42.33
N MET A 23 22.37 -8.23 -41.12
CA MET A 23 22.62 -6.95 -40.44
C MET A 23 23.63 -7.07 -39.28
N TYR A 24 24.17 -8.28 -39.08
CA TYR A 24 25.28 -8.56 -38.18
C TYR A 24 26.64 -8.30 -38.88
N PRO A 25 27.65 -7.73 -38.19
CA PRO A 25 27.66 -7.29 -36.79
C PRO A 25 26.99 -5.93 -36.58
N PRO A 26 26.46 -5.67 -35.36
CA PRO A 26 25.83 -4.39 -35.06
C PRO A 26 26.85 -3.23 -35.22
N PRO A 27 26.40 -2.04 -35.66
CA PRO A 27 27.25 -0.87 -35.71
C PRO A 27 27.83 -0.59 -34.32
N LYS A 28 29.10 -0.20 -34.25
CA LYS A 28 29.72 0.17 -32.98
C LYS A 28 28.93 1.34 -32.39
N PRO A 29 28.56 1.30 -31.09
CA PRO A 29 27.99 2.45 -30.42
C PRO A 29 28.84 3.69 -30.72
N PRO A 30 28.23 4.87 -30.92
CA PRO A 30 28.99 6.10 -30.97
C PRO A 30 29.90 6.15 -29.73
N PRO A 31 31.17 6.57 -29.87
CA PRO A 31 32.09 6.63 -28.74
C PRO A 31 31.42 7.42 -27.62
N PRO A 32 31.51 6.97 -26.36
CA PRO A 32 30.85 7.63 -25.25
C PRO A 32 31.21 9.11 -25.33
N VAL A 33 30.19 9.96 -25.49
CA VAL A 33 30.37 11.41 -25.48
C VAL A 33 31.19 11.68 -24.24
N LYS A 34 32.43 12.15 -24.43
CA LYS A 34 33.26 12.60 -23.31
C LYS A 34 32.38 13.61 -22.59
N LYS A 35 31.90 13.24 -21.41
CA LYS A 35 31.19 14.18 -20.55
C LYS A 35 32.15 15.33 -20.40
N GLU A 36 31.86 16.44 -21.08
CA GLU A 36 32.52 17.69 -20.80
C GLU A 36 32.39 17.84 -19.30
N VAL A 37 33.52 17.82 -18.61
CA VAL A 37 33.56 18.14 -17.19
C VAL A 37 33.15 19.60 -17.15
N LYS A 38 31.84 19.82 -17.00
CA LYS A 38 31.29 21.14 -16.74
C LYS A 38 32.06 21.63 -15.53
N GLU A 39 32.87 22.65 -15.77
CA GLU A 39 33.59 23.37 -14.74
C GLU A 39 32.59 23.62 -13.61
N VAL A 40 32.88 23.09 -12.42
CA VAL A 40 31.96 23.19 -11.29
C VAL A 40 31.92 24.67 -10.92
N VAL A 41 30.96 25.38 -11.50
CA VAL A 41 30.60 26.73 -11.09
C VAL A 41 30.26 26.60 -9.61
N VAL A 42 31.12 27.15 -8.75
CA VAL A 42 30.86 27.25 -7.32
C VAL A 42 29.70 28.21 -7.17
N ILE A 43 28.47 27.68 -7.24
CA ILE A 43 27.27 28.44 -6.95
C ILE A 43 27.43 28.89 -5.49
N PRO A 44 27.37 30.20 -5.19
CA PRO A 44 27.39 30.65 -3.80
C PRO A 44 26.19 30.01 -3.10
N VAL A 45 26.48 29.09 -2.18
CA VAL A 45 25.44 28.37 -1.44
C VAL A 45 24.65 29.41 -0.65
N ASP A 46 23.38 29.62 -1.00
CA ASP A 46 22.50 30.48 -0.21
C ASP A 46 22.12 29.74 1.07
N HIS A 47 22.78 30.11 2.16
CA HIS A 47 22.54 29.51 3.46
C HIS A 47 21.20 29.94 4.07
N LYS A 48 20.55 31.01 3.58
CA LYS A 48 19.26 31.51 4.09
C LYS A 48 18.07 30.87 3.38
N ALA A 49 18.20 30.56 2.09
CA ALA A 49 17.16 29.90 1.29
C ALA A 49 16.49 28.69 1.99
N PRO A 50 17.23 27.71 2.57
CA PRO A 50 16.60 26.57 3.24
C PRO A 50 15.83 26.95 4.51
N TYR A 51 16.31 27.94 5.29
CA TYR A 51 15.60 28.41 6.48
C TYR A 51 14.32 29.16 6.12
N VAL A 52 14.36 30.00 5.08
CA VAL A 52 13.18 30.73 4.61
C VAL A 52 12.16 29.77 4.02
N SER A 53 12.59 28.77 3.24
CA SER A 53 11.71 27.72 2.71
C SER A 53 11.10 26.88 3.83
N GLY A 54 11.92 26.45 4.80
CA GLY A 54 11.46 25.73 5.98
C GLY A 54 10.44 26.53 6.80
N ALA A 55 10.70 27.81 7.06
CA ALA A 55 9.79 28.69 7.78
C ALA A 55 8.46 28.87 7.03
N LYS A 56 8.48 29.03 5.70
CA LYS A 56 7.26 29.12 4.88
C LYS A 56 6.44 27.83 4.94
N ASN A 57 7.08 26.68 4.78
CA ASN A 57 6.41 25.38 4.83
C ASN A 57 5.84 25.09 6.23
N ALA A 58 6.60 25.39 7.29
CA ALA A 58 6.14 25.25 8.66
C ALA A 58 4.97 26.19 8.98
N SER A 59 5.02 27.44 8.52
CA SER A 59 3.93 28.42 8.71
C SER A 59 2.67 27.99 7.96
N LEU A 60 2.81 27.51 6.72
CA LEU A 60 1.70 26.97 5.94
C LEU A 60 1.08 25.73 6.61
N LEU A 61 1.91 24.80 7.08
CA LEU A 61 1.44 23.62 7.80
C LEU A 61 0.70 24.00 9.10
N ALA A 62 1.26 24.93 9.89
CA ALA A 62 0.60 25.41 11.10
C ALA A 62 -0.75 26.09 10.79
N ALA A 63 -0.78 26.97 9.79
CA ALA A 63 -2.01 27.64 9.37
C ALA A 63 -3.08 26.66 8.88
N THR A 64 -2.69 25.65 8.10
CA THR A 64 -3.64 24.62 7.62
C THR A 64 -4.20 23.77 8.76
N ILE A 65 -3.35 23.30 9.69
CA ILE A 65 -3.81 22.53 10.86
C ILE A 65 -4.76 23.34 11.74
N LEU A 66 -4.40 24.60 12.03
CA LEU A 66 -5.27 25.50 12.81
C LEU A 66 -6.58 25.82 12.05
N GLY A 67 -6.51 25.98 10.73
CA GLY A 67 -7.69 26.16 9.88
C GLY A 67 -8.65 24.98 9.93
N PHE A 68 -8.14 23.74 9.85
CA PHE A 68 -8.95 22.54 10.02
C PHE A 68 -9.56 22.45 11.42
N GLY A 69 -8.83 22.86 12.46
CA GLY A 69 -9.35 22.93 13.83
C GLY A 69 -10.48 23.95 13.98
N ALA A 70 -10.37 25.12 13.34
CA ALA A 70 -11.39 26.17 13.38
C ALA A 70 -12.67 25.80 12.61
N LEU A 71 -12.54 24.98 11.56
CA LEU A 71 -13.64 24.50 10.73
C LEU A 71 -14.22 23.14 11.18
N ALA A 72 -13.70 22.58 12.28
CA ALA A 72 -14.13 21.27 12.76
C ALA A 72 -15.60 21.31 13.22
N PRO A 73 -16.50 20.49 12.61
CA PRO A 73 -17.92 20.51 12.96
C PRO A 73 -18.22 19.86 14.32
N ASN A 74 -17.36 18.94 14.77
CA ASN A 74 -17.50 18.21 16.04
C ASN A 74 -16.15 17.61 16.51
N PRO A 75 -16.03 17.17 17.77
CA PRO A 75 -14.80 16.55 18.28
C PRO A 75 -14.38 15.26 17.55
N ALA A 76 -15.33 14.49 17.00
CA ALA A 76 -15.02 13.27 16.26
C ALA A 76 -14.24 13.56 14.97
N PHE A 77 -14.57 14.66 14.27
CA PHE A 77 -13.81 15.14 13.13
C PHE A 77 -12.36 15.42 13.50
N SER A 78 -12.12 16.10 14.62
CA SER A 78 -10.76 16.39 15.09
C SER A 78 -9.96 15.11 15.35
N GLY A 79 -10.58 14.09 15.97
CA GLY A 79 -9.93 12.78 16.20
C GLY A 79 -9.59 12.04 14.90
N MET A 80 -10.51 12.04 13.93
CA MET A 80 -10.27 11.46 12.59
C MET A 80 -9.17 12.23 11.83
N PHE A 81 -9.18 13.55 11.91
CA PHE A 81 -8.15 14.39 11.28
C PHE A 81 -6.76 14.14 11.87
N THR A 82 -6.65 14.01 13.21
CA THR A 82 -5.38 13.65 13.85
C THR A 82 -4.89 12.29 13.37
N THR A 83 -5.76 11.29 13.31
CA THR A 83 -5.42 9.95 12.81
C THR A 83 -4.96 10.01 11.35
N PHE A 84 -5.68 10.74 10.50
CA PHE A 84 -5.32 10.97 9.10
C PHE A 84 -3.97 11.67 8.94
N ALA A 85 -3.70 12.72 9.71
CA ALA A 85 -2.44 13.47 9.63
C ALA A 85 -1.24 12.59 10.03
N LEU A 86 -1.35 11.86 11.15
CA LEU A 86 -0.30 10.97 11.62
C LEU A 86 -0.09 9.77 10.69
N SER A 87 -1.18 9.18 10.16
CA SER A 87 -1.07 8.05 9.22
C SER A 87 -0.38 8.45 7.92
N ASN A 88 -0.56 9.69 7.44
CA ASN A 88 0.16 10.20 6.27
C ASN A 88 1.67 10.31 6.51
N ILE A 89 2.09 10.85 7.67
CA ILE A 89 3.51 10.97 8.02
C ILE A 89 4.15 9.58 8.11
N ILE A 90 3.47 8.63 8.76
CA ILE A 90 3.92 7.25 8.87
C ILE A 90 4.00 6.61 7.48
N GLY A 91 2.98 6.78 6.65
CA GLY A 91 2.91 6.23 5.30
C GLY A 91 4.07 6.69 4.42
N VAL A 92 4.41 7.99 4.44
CA VAL A 92 5.56 8.52 3.71
C VAL A 92 6.85 7.85 4.16
N GLN A 93 7.10 7.74 5.47
CA GLN A 93 8.36 7.16 5.94
C GLN A 93 8.49 5.67 5.68
N VAL A 94 7.37 4.95 5.75
CA VAL A 94 7.35 3.51 5.49
C VAL A 94 7.60 3.22 4.01
N VAL A 95 7.02 4.00 3.10
CA VAL A 95 7.25 3.84 1.64
C VAL A 95 8.67 4.23 1.26
N LEU A 96 9.24 5.29 1.85
CA LEU A 96 10.64 5.69 1.61
C LEU A 96 11.65 4.63 2.08
N GLY A 97 11.26 3.78 3.04
CA GLY A 97 12.09 2.68 3.52
C GLY A 97 12.07 1.42 2.64
N VAL A 98 11.26 1.35 1.58
CA VAL A 98 11.12 0.16 0.72
C VAL A 98 12.36 -0.01 -0.18
N SER A 99 12.81 -1.25 -0.35
CA SER A 99 13.92 -1.55 -1.25
C SER A 99 13.52 -1.30 -2.71
N HIS A 100 14.39 -0.67 -3.51
CA HIS A 100 14.13 -0.34 -4.91
C HIS A 100 13.72 -1.55 -5.75
N ALA A 101 14.28 -2.73 -5.46
CA ALA A 101 13.93 -3.99 -6.14
C ALA A 101 12.49 -4.45 -5.86
N LEU A 102 11.87 -3.95 -4.80
CA LEU A 102 10.54 -4.33 -4.32
C LEU A 102 9.46 -3.30 -4.66
N HIS A 103 9.72 -2.30 -5.51
CA HIS A 103 8.70 -1.31 -5.91
C HIS A 103 7.51 -1.94 -6.66
N SER A 104 7.75 -2.97 -7.50
CA SER A 104 6.65 -3.68 -8.17
C SER A 104 5.81 -4.51 -7.19
N PRO A 105 6.41 -5.33 -6.30
CA PRO A 105 5.68 -5.93 -5.18
C PRO A 105 4.96 -4.91 -4.28
N LEU A 106 5.55 -3.74 -4.03
CA LEU A 106 4.93 -2.66 -3.25
C LEU A 106 3.64 -2.19 -3.91
N MET A 107 3.65 -1.99 -5.24
CA MET A 107 2.46 -1.64 -6.00
C MET A 107 1.36 -2.71 -5.87
N ALA A 108 1.73 -4.00 -5.85
CA ALA A 108 0.77 -5.08 -5.65
C ALA A 108 0.19 -5.11 -4.22
N VAL A 109 1.02 -4.91 -3.19
CA VAL A 109 0.60 -4.85 -1.78
C VAL A 109 -0.34 -3.68 -1.53
N THR A 110 -0.01 -2.48 -2.03
CA THR A 110 -0.86 -1.31 -1.85
C THR A 110 -2.20 -1.46 -2.58
N ASN A 111 -2.20 -2.15 -3.73
CA ASN A 111 -3.45 -2.52 -4.39
C ASN A 111 -4.28 -3.51 -3.56
N ALA A 112 -3.65 -4.53 -2.96
CA ALA A 112 -4.37 -5.47 -2.08
C ALA A 112 -5.00 -4.74 -0.87
N ILE A 113 -4.24 -3.86 -0.21
CA ILE A 113 -4.68 -3.09 0.96
C ILE A 113 -5.78 -2.08 0.59
N SER A 114 -5.74 -1.45 -0.59
CA SER A 114 -6.80 -0.53 -1.04
C SER A 114 -8.16 -1.21 -1.22
N GLY A 115 -8.17 -2.54 -1.34
CA GLY A 115 -9.37 -3.37 -1.26
C GLY A 115 -10.12 -3.27 0.08
N THR A 116 -9.56 -2.65 1.13
CA THR A 116 -10.28 -2.30 2.37
C THR A 116 -11.43 -1.31 2.18
N THR A 117 -11.63 -0.80 0.96
CA THR A 117 -12.92 -0.20 0.55
C THR A 117 -14.13 -1.12 0.80
N ALA A 118 -13.92 -2.43 0.93
CA ALA A 118 -14.92 -3.40 1.38
C ALA A 118 -15.60 -2.99 2.70
N LEU A 119 -14.88 -2.37 3.65
CA LEU A 119 -15.43 -1.99 4.96
C LEU A 119 -16.61 -1.02 4.82
N GLY A 120 -16.50 -0.05 3.90
CA GLY A 120 -17.59 0.88 3.60
C GLY A 120 -18.78 0.20 2.93
N GLY A 121 -18.52 -0.74 2.02
CA GLY A 121 -19.56 -1.57 1.39
C GLY A 121 -20.32 -2.43 2.40
N MET A 122 -19.61 -3.06 3.34
CA MET A 122 -20.17 -3.84 4.44
C MET A 122 -21.04 -2.97 5.35
N HIS A 123 -20.60 -1.75 5.65
CA HIS A 123 -21.39 -0.82 6.46
C HIS A 123 -22.69 -0.40 5.76
N LEU A 124 -22.65 -0.14 4.46
CA LEU A 124 -23.84 0.15 3.66
C LEU A 124 -24.81 -1.03 3.59
N LEU A 125 -24.28 -2.25 3.41
CA LEU A 125 -25.06 -3.48 3.39
C LEU A 125 -25.83 -3.71 4.70
N ALA A 126 -25.19 -3.46 5.83
CA ALA A 126 -25.78 -3.73 7.14
C ALA A 126 -26.76 -2.65 7.62
N ASN A 127 -26.55 -1.39 7.24
CA ASN A 127 -27.30 -0.26 7.80
C ASN A 127 -28.27 0.42 6.82
N SER A 128 -28.20 0.14 5.51
CA SER A 128 -29.08 0.80 4.55
C SER A 128 -30.46 0.14 4.50
N THR A 129 -31.50 0.97 4.49
CA THR A 129 -32.89 0.56 4.23
C THR A 129 -33.29 0.73 2.76
N SER A 130 -32.43 1.36 1.95
CA SER A 130 -32.70 1.62 0.54
C SER A 130 -32.13 0.51 -0.35
N ILE A 131 -32.96 -0.02 -1.25
CA ILE A 131 -32.55 -1.07 -2.20
C ILE A 131 -31.35 -0.60 -3.07
N PRO A 132 -31.32 0.63 -3.62
CA PRO A 132 -30.19 1.06 -4.45
C PRO A 132 -28.87 1.13 -3.67
N ALA A 133 -28.86 1.67 -2.46
CA ALA A 133 -27.62 1.77 -1.68
C ALA A 133 -27.15 0.40 -1.18
N THR A 134 -28.07 -0.51 -0.86
CA THR A 134 -27.73 -1.90 -0.52
C THR A 134 -27.10 -2.62 -1.71
N ALA A 135 -27.64 -2.45 -2.92
CA ALA A 135 -27.08 -3.02 -4.15
C ALA A 135 -25.68 -2.45 -4.47
N LEU A 136 -25.49 -1.15 -4.28
CA LEU A 136 -24.17 -0.51 -4.43
C LEU A 136 -23.18 -1.00 -3.36
N GLY A 137 -23.61 -1.16 -2.11
CA GLY A 137 -22.80 -1.72 -1.02
C GLY A 137 -22.39 -3.18 -1.30
N ALA A 138 -23.32 -4.00 -1.81
CA ALA A 138 -23.06 -5.37 -2.24
C ALA A 138 -22.00 -5.40 -3.35
N THR A 139 -22.18 -4.59 -4.38
CA THR A 139 -21.28 -4.53 -5.53
C THR A 139 -19.89 -4.01 -5.12
N ALA A 140 -19.83 -2.97 -4.29
CA ALA A 140 -18.58 -2.45 -3.75
C ALA A 140 -17.84 -3.53 -2.95
N THR A 141 -18.52 -4.21 -2.03
CA THR A 141 -17.92 -5.29 -1.23
C THR A 141 -17.39 -6.44 -2.09
N ALA A 142 -18.14 -6.84 -3.12
CA ALA A 142 -17.74 -7.89 -4.05
C ALA A 142 -16.48 -7.50 -4.85
N LEU A 143 -16.46 -6.32 -5.46
CA LEU A 143 -15.32 -5.83 -6.24
C LEU A 143 -14.08 -5.63 -5.35
N SER A 144 -14.26 -5.08 -4.16
CA SER A 144 -13.21 -4.91 -3.17
C SER A 144 -12.62 -6.26 -2.73
N THR A 145 -13.44 -7.30 -2.57
CA THR A 145 -12.97 -8.65 -2.24
C THR A 145 -12.09 -9.23 -3.35
N VAL A 146 -12.48 -9.04 -4.62
CA VAL A 146 -11.63 -9.43 -5.77
C VAL A 146 -10.28 -8.74 -5.70
N ASN A 147 -10.25 -7.45 -5.34
CA ASN A 147 -9.01 -6.70 -5.21
C ASN A 147 -8.12 -7.20 -4.07
N ILE A 148 -8.70 -7.50 -2.90
CA ILE A 148 -7.97 -8.07 -1.75
C ILE A 148 -7.33 -9.41 -2.13
N VAL A 149 -8.14 -10.34 -2.63
CA VAL A 149 -7.70 -11.71 -2.94
C VAL A 149 -6.70 -11.70 -4.10
N GLY A 150 -7.02 -11.01 -5.19
CA GLY A 150 -6.15 -10.90 -6.35
C GLY A 150 -4.83 -10.22 -6.03
N GLY A 151 -4.88 -9.09 -5.30
CA GLY A 151 -3.70 -8.34 -4.91
C GLY A 151 -2.72 -9.15 -4.06
N PHE A 152 -3.22 -9.88 -3.05
CA PHE A 152 -2.35 -10.71 -2.22
C PHE A 152 -1.81 -11.94 -2.96
N ILE A 153 -2.61 -12.60 -3.81
CA ILE A 153 -2.11 -13.72 -4.63
C ILE A 153 -0.97 -13.27 -5.55
N VAL A 154 -1.16 -12.15 -6.26
CA VAL A 154 -0.14 -11.59 -7.15
C VAL A 154 1.10 -11.18 -6.36
N THR A 155 0.92 -10.55 -5.19
CA THR A 155 2.03 -10.20 -4.29
C THR A 155 2.85 -11.43 -3.93
N THR A 156 2.22 -12.51 -3.45
CA THR A 156 2.94 -13.74 -3.09
C THR A 156 3.71 -14.31 -4.27
N LYS A 157 3.09 -14.38 -5.45
CA LYS A 157 3.76 -14.84 -6.68
C LYS A 157 4.95 -13.97 -7.07
N MET A 158 4.84 -12.65 -6.93
CA MET A 158 5.95 -11.73 -7.20
C MET A 158 7.10 -11.93 -6.21
N LEU A 159 6.79 -12.14 -4.93
CA LEU A 159 7.79 -12.38 -3.89
C LEU A 159 8.47 -13.74 -4.04
N ASP A 160 7.76 -14.77 -4.52
CA ASP A 160 8.31 -16.09 -4.78
C ASP A 160 9.39 -16.07 -5.87
N MET A 161 9.32 -15.14 -6.83
CA MET A 161 10.34 -14.98 -7.87
C MET A 161 11.70 -14.51 -7.33
N PHE A 162 11.75 -13.94 -6.13
CA PHE A 162 13.01 -13.52 -5.50
C PHE A 162 13.71 -14.66 -4.73
N LYS A 163 13.07 -15.83 -4.58
CA LYS A 163 13.66 -16.98 -3.88
C LYS A 163 14.76 -17.60 -4.71
N ARG A 164 15.93 -17.82 -4.11
CA ARG A 164 17.03 -18.55 -4.74
C ARG A 164 16.97 -20.03 -4.37
N PRO A 165 17.49 -20.94 -5.23
CA PRO A 165 17.54 -22.37 -4.91
C PRO A 165 18.35 -22.70 -3.65
N ASP A 166 19.38 -21.91 -3.36
CA ASP A 166 20.29 -22.12 -2.22
C ASP A 166 19.85 -21.37 -0.94
N ASP A 167 18.74 -20.64 -0.98
CA ASP A 167 18.24 -19.93 0.20
C ASP A 167 17.75 -20.93 1.26
N PRO A 168 17.95 -20.64 2.56
CA PRO A 168 17.45 -21.49 3.63
C PRO A 168 15.92 -21.63 3.56
N PRO A 169 15.36 -22.75 4.04
CA PRO A 169 13.92 -22.92 4.09
C PRO A 169 13.29 -21.82 4.96
N GLU A 170 12.29 -21.14 4.41
CA GLU A 170 11.56 -20.06 5.08
C GLU A 170 10.27 -20.61 5.72
N TYR A 171 9.98 -20.16 6.93
CA TYR A 171 8.82 -20.61 7.71
C TYR A 171 7.84 -19.47 7.99
N TYR A 172 7.53 -18.66 6.98
CA TYR A 172 6.61 -17.52 7.13
C TYR A 172 5.19 -17.93 7.55
N HIS A 173 4.78 -19.17 7.29
CA HIS A 173 3.48 -19.72 7.70
C HIS A 173 3.29 -19.74 9.22
N TYR A 174 4.37 -19.76 10.02
CA TYR A 174 4.25 -19.62 11.48
C TYR A 174 3.69 -18.26 11.90
N TYR A 175 3.79 -17.24 11.05
CA TYR A 175 3.14 -15.95 11.29
C TYR A 175 1.60 -16.04 11.19
N GLY A 176 1.06 -17.14 10.66
CA GLY A 176 -0.37 -17.45 10.75
C GLY A 176 -0.84 -17.72 12.19
N ILE A 177 0.05 -18.17 13.09
CA ILE A 177 -0.29 -18.43 14.50
C ILE A 177 -0.68 -17.14 15.23
N PRO A 178 0.17 -16.08 15.28
CA PRO A 178 -0.23 -14.83 15.93
C PRO A 178 -1.43 -14.20 15.22
N ALA A 179 -1.54 -14.27 13.89
CA ALA A 179 -2.70 -13.74 13.17
C ALA A 179 -4.02 -14.45 13.58
N ALA A 180 -4.02 -15.78 13.61
CA ALA A 180 -5.17 -16.56 14.06
C ALA A 180 -5.47 -16.34 15.54
N GLY A 181 -4.43 -16.22 16.39
CA GLY A 181 -4.57 -15.93 17.81
C GLY A 181 -5.18 -14.55 18.06
N THR A 182 -4.75 -13.52 17.34
CA THR A 182 -5.34 -12.17 17.41
C THR A 182 -6.79 -12.18 16.94
N LEU A 183 -7.10 -12.88 15.85
CA LEU A 183 -8.46 -12.98 15.34
C LEU A 183 -9.38 -13.72 16.31
N ALA A 184 -8.93 -14.85 16.87
CA ALA A 184 -9.67 -15.62 17.86
C ALA A 184 -9.87 -14.83 19.16
N GLY A 185 -8.82 -14.13 19.61
CA GLY A 185 -8.89 -13.24 20.78
C GLY A 185 -9.88 -12.11 20.57
N TYR A 186 -9.87 -11.45 19.40
CA TYR A 186 -10.86 -10.46 19.02
C TYR A 186 -12.28 -11.04 19.05
N ALA A 187 -12.50 -12.19 18.40
CA ALA A 187 -13.83 -12.82 18.35
C ALA A 187 -14.35 -13.18 19.75
N ALA A 188 -13.49 -13.73 20.61
CA ALA A 188 -13.84 -14.04 22.00
C ALA A 188 -14.21 -12.78 22.79
N LEU A 189 -13.40 -11.72 22.70
CA LEU A 189 -13.64 -10.46 23.40
C LEU A 189 -14.88 -9.73 22.88
N SER A 190 -15.08 -9.70 21.56
CA SER A 190 -16.26 -9.11 20.92
C SER A 190 -17.54 -9.86 21.33
N SER A 191 -17.52 -11.21 21.33
CA SER A 191 -18.67 -12.03 21.72
C SER A 191 -19.09 -11.87 23.19
N SER A 192 -18.18 -11.42 24.06
CA SER A 192 -18.48 -11.23 25.47
C SER A 192 -19.38 -10.02 25.76
N GLY A 193 -19.46 -9.06 24.83
CA GLY A 193 -20.18 -7.80 25.02
C GLY A 193 -19.65 -6.90 26.16
N ALA A 194 -18.59 -7.31 26.87
CA ALA A 194 -18.06 -6.60 28.02
C ALA A 194 -17.16 -5.41 27.63
N TYR A 195 -16.67 -5.38 26.39
CA TYR A 195 -15.67 -4.43 25.91
C TYR A 195 -16.18 -3.67 24.68
N PRO A 196 -16.90 -2.55 24.86
CA PRO A 196 -17.48 -1.80 23.74
C PRO A 196 -16.44 -1.18 22.80
N GLU A 197 -15.21 -0.95 23.27
CA GLU A 197 -14.12 -0.34 22.49
C GLU A 197 -13.24 -1.36 21.73
N ILE A 198 -13.60 -2.65 21.77
CA ILE A 198 -12.78 -3.71 21.18
C ILE A 198 -12.66 -3.58 19.65
N ASP A 199 -13.69 -3.09 18.98
CA ASP A 199 -13.70 -2.90 17.53
C ASP A 199 -12.75 -1.76 17.11
N THR A 200 -12.74 -0.66 17.87
CA THR A 200 -11.80 0.46 17.70
C THR A 200 -10.35 0.02 17.90
N ALA A 201 -10.11 -0.80 18.93
CA ALA A 201 -8.79 -1.38 19.20
C ALA A 201 -8.34 -2.33 18.07
N ALA A 202 -9.25 -3.19 17.59
CA ALA A 202 -8.97 -4.10 16.47
C ALA A 202 -8.68 -3.34 15.18
N GLY A 203 -9.41 -2.24 14.90
CA GLY A 203 -9.12 -1.36 13.76
C GLY A 203 -7.74 -0.71 13.85
N THR A 204 -7.32 -0.29 15.05
CA THR A 204 -5.96 0.23 15.28
C THR A 204 -4.90 -0.83 15.00
N MET A 205 -5.10 -2.04 15.52
CA MET A 205 -4.20 -3.18 15.28
C MET A 205 -4.13 -3.56 13.80
N ALA A 206 -5.26 -3.58 13.11
CA ALA A 206 -5.33 -3.82 11.68
C ALA A 206 -4.52 -2.77 10.90
N GLY A 207 -4.64 -1.49 11.27
CA GLY A 207 -3.84 -0.41 10.69
C GLY A 207 -2.33 -0.61 10.90
N ILE A 208 -1.91 -0.97 12.11
CA ILE A 208 -0.50 -1.27 12.43
C ILE A 208 0.02 -2.46 11.59
N LEU A 209 -0.77 -3.52 11.44
CA LEU A 209 -0.41 -4.69 10.64
C LEU A 209 -0.30 -4.37 9.14
N CYS A 210 -1.18 -3.53 8.61
CA CYS A 210 -1.11 -3.03 7.22
C CYS A 210 0.14 -2.16 7.00
N ILE A 211 0.46 -1.27 7.95
CA ILE A 211 1.70 -0.46 7.92
C ILE A 211 2.93 -1.36 7.98
N GLY A 212 2.95 -2.34 8.88
CA GLY A 212 3.98 -3.36 8.97
C GLY A 212 4.10 -4.19 7.69
N GLY A 213 2.99 -4.38 6.97
CA GLY A 213 2.98 -5.06 5.69
C GLY A 213 3.77 -4.33 4.62
N ILE A 214 3.66 -3.00 4.54
CA ILE A 214 4.48 -2.17 3.67
C ILE A 214 5.92 -2.09 4.20
N GLY A 215 6.11 -1.88 5.50
CA GLY A 215 7.43 -1.78 6.12
C GLY A 215 8.28 -3.05 5.98
N GLY A 216 7.63 -4.22 5.89
CA GLY A 216 8.30 -5.49 5.62
C GLY A 216 8.96 -5.56 4.24
N LEU A 217 8.57 -4.72 3.28
CA LEU A 217 9.23 -4.62 1.96
C LEU A 217 10.52 -3.78 1.98
N SER A 218 11.01 -3.39 3.15
CA SER A 218 12.32 -2.72 3.30
C SER A 218 13.51 -3.62 2.94
N SER A 219 13.36 -4.94 3.02
CA SER A 219 14.36 -5.93 2.60
C SER A 219 13.69 -7.13 1.93
N GLN A 220 14.43 -7.81 1.04
CA GLN A 220 13.98 -9.06 0.43
C GLN A 220 13.72 -10.15 1.47
N THR A 221 14.53 -10.20 2.54
CA THR A 221 14.40 -11.19 3.62
C THR A 221 13.14 -11.00 4.45
N THR A 222 12.64 -9.77 4.57
CA THR A 222 11.45 -9.44 5.36
C THR A 222 10.20 -9.31 4.50
N ALA A 223 10.32 -9.31 3.17
CA ALA A 223 9.21 -9.00 2.25
C ALA A 223 8.02 -9.96 2.40
N ARG A 224 8.29 -11.26 2.58
CA ARG A 224 7.23 -12.27 2.78
C ARG A 224 6.51 -12.09 4.11
N LEU A 225 7.27 -11.74 5.16
CA LEU A 225 6.72 -11.40 6.46
C LEU A 225 5.83 -10.15 6.36
N GLY A 226 6.26 -9.15 5.58
CA GLY A 226 5.45 -7.99 5.24
C GLY A 226 4.13 -8.39 4.57
N ALA A 227 4.18 -9.22 3.52
CA ALA A 227 2.97 -9.69 2.85
C ALA A 227 2.00 -10.42 3.82
N ALA A 228 2.52 -11.29 4.69
CA ALA A 228 1.72 -11.99 5.70
C ALA A 228 1.12 -11.03 6.76
N SER A 229 1.88 -10.03 7.20
CA SER A 229 1.39 -8.98 8.10
C SER A 229 0.26 -8.17 7.46
N GLY A 230 0.41 -7.81 6.17
CA GLY A 230 -0.63 -7.12 5.41
C GLY A 230 -1.91 -7.94 5.31
N GLN A 231 -1.81 -9.25 5.04
CA GLN A 231 -2.95 -10.17 5.01
C GLN A 231 -3.65 -10.24 6.38
N ALA A 232 -2.89 -10.36 7.47
CA ALA A 232 -3.42 -10.39 8.82
C ALA A 232 -4.14 -9.07 9.17
N GLY A 233 -3.58 -7.93 8.77
CA GLY A 233 -4.19 -6.61 8.98
C GLY A 233 -5.52 -6.45 8.25
N VAL A 234 -5.57 -6.77 6.96
CA VAL A 234 -6.82 -6.73 6.18
C VAL A 234 -7.85 -7.73 6.72
N GLY A 235 -7.42 -8.94 7.08
CA GLY A 235 -8.29 -9.95 7.69
C GLY A 235 -8.91 -9.48 9.01
N LEU A 236 -8.10 -8.88 9.90
CA LEU A 236 -8.58 -8.33 11.16
C LEU A 236 -9.54 -7.15 10.95
N ALA A 237 -9.27 -6.27 9.98
CA ALA A 237 -10.16 -5.15 9.66
C ALA A 237 -11.55 -5.62 9.17
N LEU A 238 -11.58 -6.62 8.30
CA LEU A 238 -12.82 -7.22 7.82
C LEU A 238 -13.58 -7.89 8.96
N ALA A 239 -12.88 -8.67 9.78
CA ALA A 239 -13.48 -9.35 10.92
C ALA A 239 -14.03 -8.36 11.96
N SER A 240 -13.29 -7.29 12.25
CA SER A 240 -13.73 -6.29 13.23
C SER A 240 -14.92 -5.49 12.74
N THR A 241 -14.95 -5.17 11.45
CA THR A 241 -16.11 -4.51 10.84
C THR A 241 -17.31 -5.45 10.85
N PHE A 242 -17.13 -6.72 10.52
CA PHE A 242 -18.23 -7.68 10.57
C PHE A 242 -18.77 -7.89 12.00
N GLY A 243 -17.90 -7.97 13.01
CA GLY A 243 -18.30 -8.16 14.40
C GLY A 243 -19.02 -6.94 15.00
N GLY A 244 -18.59 -5.73 14.64
CA GLY A 244 -19.24 -4.48 15.10
C GLY A 244 -20.59 -4.21 14.41
N LEU A 245 -20.81 -4.77 13.22
CA LEU A 245 -22.12 -4.78 12.59
C LEU A 245 -22.94 -5.87 13.27
N SER A 246 -23.68 -5.59 14.35
CA SER A 246 -24.65 -6.55 14.89
C SER A 246 -25.68 -6.87 13.80
N PRO A 247 -25.62 -8.01 13.07
CA PRO A 247 -26.69 -8.31 12.16
C PRO A 247 -27.90 -8.63 13.04
N SER A 248 -28.99 -7.89 12.89
CA SER A 248 -30.28 -8.37 13.38
C SER A 248 -30.60 -9.65 12.59
N MET A 249 -30.14 -10.79 13.08
CA MET A 249 -30.62 -12.08 12.64
C MET A 249 -32.08 -12.17 13.09
N GLY A 250 -32.98 -11.65 12.25
CA GLY A 250 -34.42 -11.89 12.27
C GLY A 250 -35.10 -11.71 13.61
N SER A 251 -35.32 -10.46 14.04
CA SER A 251 -36.45 -10.13 14.92
C SER A 251 -37.48 -9.30 14.15
N THR A 252 -37.97 -9.87 13.06
CA THR A 252 -39.28 -9.53 12.50
C THR A 252 -40.23 -10.68 12.84
N MET A 253 -40.85 -10.58 14.01
CA MET A 253 -42.18 -11.13 14.31
C MET A 253 -43.12 -9.95 14.45
#